data_AF-A0A7J2N2C1-F1
#
_entry.id   AF-A0A7J2N2C1-F1
#
_cell.length_a   1.000
_cell.length_b   1.000
_cell.length_c   1.000
_cell.angle_alpha   90.00
_cell.angle_beta   90.00
_cell.angle_gamma   90.00
#
_symmetry.space_group_name_H-M   'P 1'
#
loop_
_entity.id
_entity.type
_entity.pdbx_description
1 polymer ?
#
loop_
_entity_poly.entity_id
_entity_poly.type
_entity_poly.pdbx_seq_one_letter_code
_entity_poly.pdbx_strand_id
1 'polypeptide(L)'
;MKKIIAVIIFLMLISTFSGCLNRDDLDGDGIPNELEKEGWKVKVVYLYNSTSYVYQVTSDPHKKDTDGDGLTDYEESPYHGGVATDPRKVDTDGDGLTDYEEVRIFHSDPVDWLDDIDGDNYFWRADYEEIMFYKQRGINDETIKQYLQNPDVDNDGIPDGKDMDPLRNLKVEIKIYSLYVTSNKDDEDDLLETSINISIGEEWKEFEMPIIPMQNETLNISCTFDINDTGMPGNATFPLMIVIKDIDEGLEAKLLDKDGFPFFDFIRVFEGNMYVFAENIDMQKDCKKYHMKGVDGEIIFEIKDTSS
;
A
#
# COMPACT_ATOMS: atom_id res chain seq x y z
N MET A 1 7.15 89.33 13.86
CA MET A 1 6.66 87.95 13.65
C MET A 1 7.75 86.93 14.06
N LYS A 2 7.98 86.70 15.36
CA LYS A 2 9.03 85.76 15.87
C LYS A 2 8.68 85.08 17.22
N LYS A 3 7.39 84.84 17.52
CA LYS A 3 6.95 84.23 18.80
C LYS A 3 5.88 83.11 18.68
N ILE A 4 5.68 82.53 17.49
CA ILE A 4 4.65 81.48 17.26
C ILE A 4 5.26 80.12 16.86
N ILE A 5 6.52 80.07 16.42
CA ILE A 5 7.16 78.83 15.91
C ILE A 5 7.65 77.88 17.03
N ALA A 6 7.82 78.37 18.27
CA ALA A 6 8.35 77.57 19.38
C ALA A 6 7.33 76.59 20.02
N VAL A 7 6.02 76.78 19.79
CA VAL A 7 4.97 75.97 20.45
C VAL A 7 4.61 74.71 19.63
N ILE A 8 4.72 74.77 18.29
CA ILE A 8 4.36 73.64 17.42
C ILE A 8 5.44 72.54 17.45
N ILE A 9 6.71 72.89 17.62
CA ILE A 9 7.80 71.91 17.74
C ILE A 9 7.72 71.13 19.08
N PHE A 10 7.24 71.75 20.16
CA PHE A 10 7.05 71.06 21.45
C PHE A 10 5.83 70.11 21.45
N LEU A 11 4.88 70.30 20.53
CA LEU A 11 3.68 69.45 20.38
C LEU A 11 3.83 68.35 19.30
N MET A 12 4.93 68.37 18.53
CA MET A 12 5.32 67.29 17.60
C MET A 12 6.50 66.43 18.09
N LEU A 13 6.94 66.61 19.35
CA LEU A 13 8.03 65.84 19.97
C LEU A 13 7.58 64.99 21.18
N ILE A 14 6.28 64.79 21.35
CA ILE A 14 5.70 63.92 22.39
C ILE A 14 5.11 62.63 21.80
N SER A 15 4.94 62.53 20.47
CA SER A 15 4.43 61.34 19.78
C SER A 15 5.48 60.24 19.52
N THR A 16 6.71 60.38 20.02
CA THR A 16 7.82 59.43 19.78
C THR A 16 8.56 59.00 21.05
N PHE A 17 7.95 59.15 22.23
CA PHE A 17 8.53 58.69 23.50
C PHE A 17 7.52 58.00 24.44
N SER A 18 6.76 57.05 23.89
CA SER A 18 6.08 55.99 24.67
C SER A 18 6.88 54.68 24.66
N GLY A 19 8.20 54.77 24.82
CA GLY A 19 9.04 53.60 25.05
C GLY A 19 9.02 53.20 26.52
N CYS A 20 8.06 52.35 26.93
CA CYS A 20 8.19 51.36 28.00
C CYS A 20 6.86 50.63 28.28
N LEU A 21 6.64 49.50 27.62
CA LEU A 21 6.22 48.22 28.24
C LEU A 21 6.14 47.14 27.14
N ASN A 22 7.14 46.27 27.06
CA ASN A 22 6.98 44.98 26.38
C ASN A 22 5.94 44.17 27.19
N ARG A 23 4.69 44.17 26.72
CA ARG A 23 3.56 43.43 27.30
C ARG A 23 2.56 42.92 26.25
N ASP A 24 2.85 43.15 24.99
CA ASP A 24 1.90 42.92 23.89
C ASP A 24 2.00 41.49 23.31
N ASP A 25 2.90 40.68 23.85
CA ASP A 25 3.11 39.24 23.65
C ASP A 25 3.33 38.69 25.08
N LEU A 26 2.50 37.73 25.52
CA LEU A 26 2.34 37.35 26.93
C LEU A 26 3.04 36.04 27.32
N ASP A 27 3.11 35.07 26.41
CA ASP A 27 3.87 33.83 26.60
C ASP A 27 5.27 33.87 25.96
N GLY A 28 5.47 34.71 24.94
CA GLY A 28 6.76 34.94 24.28
C GLY A 28 7.04 34.02 23.10
N ASP A 29 6.04 33.55 22.36
CA ASP A 29 6.23 32.76 21.12
C ASP A 29 6.70 33.62 19.92
N GLY A 30 6.24 34.88 19.85
CA GLY A 30 6.53 35.83 18.77
C GLY A 30 5.28 36.47 18.14
N ILE A 31 4.07 36.00 18.45
CA ILE A 31 2.81 36.64 18.05
C ILE A 31 2.35 37.62 19.15
N PRO A 32 1.96 38.85 18.80
CA PRO A 32 1.28 39.73 19.74
C PRO A 32 -0.15 39.27 20.08
N ASN A 33 -0.52 39.34 21.36
CA ASN A 33 -1.82 38.98 21.96
C ASN A 33 -3.07 39.46 21.20
N GLU A 34 -2.97 40.58 20.47
CA GLU A 34 -4.09 41.11 19.69
C GLU A 34 -4.19 40.45 18.30
N LEU A 35 -3.07 40.07 17.68
CA LEU A 35 -3.05 39.26 16.45
C LEU A 35 -3.47 37.83 16.71
N GLU A 36 -3.16 37.28 17.89
CA GLU A 36 -3.66 35.97 18.32
C GLU A 36 -5.20 35.93 18.43
N LYS A 37 -5.80 36.99 19.00
CA LYS A 37 -7.26 37.13 19.15
C LYS A 37 -7.97 37.53 17.86
N GLU A 38 -7.31 38.29 16.98
CA GLU A 38 -7.80 38.56 15.63
C GLU A 38 -7.73 37.28 14.79
N GLY A 39 -6.60 36.58 14.90
CA GLY A 39 -6.33 35.31 14.27
C GLY A 39 -6.12 35.38 12.77
N TRP A 40 -5.99 34.21 12.14
CA TRP A 40 -5.81 34.06 10.71
C TRP A 40 -6.90 33.20 10.09
N LYS A 41 -6.81 33.04 8.76
CA LYS A 41 -7.66 32.12 8.01
C LYS A 41 -6.85 30.93 7.58
N VAL A 42 -7.36 29.76 7.91
CA VAL A 42 -6.87 28.46 7.43
C VAL A 42 -7.73 28.04 6.24
N LYS A 43 -7.13 27.40 5.23
CA LYS A 43 -7.84 26.74 4.13
C LYS A 43 -7.51 25.24 4.20
N VAL A 44 -8.41 24.46 4.77
CA VAL A 44 -8.26 23.01 4.90
C VAL A 44 -8.99 22.28 3.77
N VAL A 45 -8.41 21.23 3.20
CA VAL A 45 -9.10 20.26 2.35
C VAL A 45 -9.45 19.03 3.18
N TYR A 46 -10.72 18.63 3.15
CA TYR A 46 -11.19 17.42 3.85
C TYR A 46 -11.61 16.36 2.84
N LEU A 47 -11.42 15.08 3.19
CA LEU A 47 -11.79 13.90 2.39
C LEU A 47 -13.19 13.94 1.77
N TYR A 48 -14.19 14.47 2.48
CA TYR A 48 -15.58 14.43 2.03
C TYR A 48 -15.84 15.40 0.86
N ASN A 49 -15.94 14.84 -0.35
CA ASN A 49 -16.10 15.54 -1.64
C ASN A 49 -14.90 16.40 -2.09
N SER A 50 -13.70 16.21 -1.51
CA SER A 50 -12.49 17.00 -1.82
C SER A 50 -12.74 18.52 -1.75
N THR A 51 -13.62 18.95 -0.85
CA THR A 51 -14.00 20.36 -0.71
C THR A 51 -13.07 21.08 0.26
N SER A 52 -12.46 22.18 -0.18
CA SER A 52 -11.70 23.06 0.70
C SER A 52 -12.62 23.98 1.51
N TYR A 53 -12.42 24.05 2.82
CA TYR A 53 -13.13 24.93 3.74
C TYR A 53 -12.18 26.01 4.25
N VAL A 54 -12.65 27.27 4.23
CA VAL A 54 -11.91 28.41 4.79
C VAL A 54 -12.62 28.91 6.04
N TYR A 55 -11.93 28.91 7.18
CA TYR A 55 -12.45 29.37 8.46
C TYR A 55 -11.41 30.22 9.20
N GLN A 56 -11.88 30.99 10.19
CA GLN A 56 -11.03 31.84 11.03
C GLN A 56 -10.63 31.04 12.28
N VAL A 57 -9.33 31.04 12.60
CA VAL A 57 -8.73 30.41 13.78
C VAL A 57 -8.08 31.47 14.67
N THR A 58 -7.72 31.13 15.91
CA THR A 58 -7.10 32.02 16.91
C THR A 58 -6.39 31.17 17.96
N SER A 59 -5.22 31.58 18.46
CA SER A 59 -4.48 30.95 19.56
C SER A 59 -4.98 31.37 20.97
N ASP A 60 -4.33 30.92 22.04
CA ASP A 60 -4.50 31.34 23.43
C ASP A 60 -3.25 32.14 23.89
N PRO A 61 -3.34 33.48 24.09
CA PRO A 61 -2.23 34.39 24.46
C PRO A 61 -1.56 34.16 25.83
N HIS A 62 -1.66 32.95 26.35
CA HIS A 62 -1.03 32.48 27.58
C HIS A 62 -0.26 31.17 27.36
N LYS A 63 -0.14 30.72 26.11
CA LYS A 63 0.49 29.48 25.66
C LYS A 63 1.19 29.73 24.33
N LYS A 64 2.44 29.28 24.23
CA LYS A 64 3.20 29.32 22.97
C LYS A 64 2.77 28.33 21.90
N ASP A 65 1.89 27.42 22.29
CA ASP A 65 1.56 26.14 21.68
C ASP A 65 0.20 25.81 22.31
N THR A 66 -0.86 26.15 21.59
CA THR A 66 -2.19 26.31 22.18
C THR A 66 -2.91 24.97 22.36
N ASP A 67 -2.66 23.97 21.51
CA ASP A 67 -3.22 22.61 21.66
C ASP A 67 -2.24 21.55 22.19
N GLY A 68 -0.93 21.75 22.04
CA GLY A 68 0.11 20.91 22.64
C GLY A 68 0.72 19.85 21.71
N ASP A 69 0.65 20.02 20.39
CA ASP A 69 1.23 19.06 19.42
C ASP A 69 2.77 19.14 19.32
N GLY A 70 3.35 20.31 19.60
CA GLY A 70 4.78 20.59 19.57
C GLY A 70 5.24 21.60 18.49
N LEU A 71 4.34 22.08 17.64
CA LEU A 71 4.49 23.34 16.92
C LEU A 71 4.16 24.51 17.85
N THR A 72 4.80 25.65 17.64
CA THR A 72 4.37 26.89 18.30
C THR A 72 3.31 27.61 17.48
N ASP A 73 2.42 28.35 18.12
CA ASP A 73 1.36 29.12 17.46
C ASP A 73 1.96 30.06 16.38
N TYR A 74 3.18 30.58 16.60
CA TYR A 74 4.01 31.28 15.60
C TYR A 74 4.40 30.45 14.37
N GLU A 75 4.78 29.18 14.53
CA GLU A 75 5.14 28.27 13.43
C GLU A 75 3.90 27.79 12.65
N GLU A 76 2.77 27.67 13.33
CA GLU A 76 1.46 27.42 12.76
C GLU A 76 0.90 28.63 11.99
N SER A 77 1.23 29.85 12.42
CA SER A 77 0.69 31.06 11.81
C SER A 77 1.22 31.31 10.40
N PRO A 78 0.39 31.74 9.43
CA PRO A 78 0.87 32.15 8.09
C PRO A 78 1.74 33.42 8.15
N TYR A 79 1.82 34.11 9.28
CA TYR A 79 2.76 35.21 9.47
C TYR A 79 4.21 34.70 9.33
N HIS A 80 5.05 35.47 8.63
CA HIS A 80 6.46 35.13 8.38
C HIS A 80 6.74 33.81 7.64
N GLY A 81 5.71 33.09 7.17
CA GLY A 81 5.83 31.87 6.38
C GLY A 81 5.77 30.57 7.19
N GLY A 82 5.04 30.56 8.31
CA GLY A 82 4.57 29.32 8.93
C GLY A 82 3.49 28.60 8.11
N VAL A 83 3.02 27.46 8.61
CA VAL A 83 2.28 26.45 7.83
C VAL A 83 0.79 26.71 7.64
N ALA A 84 0.24 27.69 8.37
CA ALA A 84 -1.15 28.11 8.30
C ALA A 84 -2.19 27.11 8.83
N THR A 85 -1.88 26.41 9.92
CA THR A 85 -2.73 25.43 10.63
C THR A 85 -3.70 26.08 11.64
N ASP A 86 -4.55 25.29 12.30
CA ASP A 86 -5.51 25.70 13.35
C ASP A 86 -4.94 25.40 14.74
N PRO A 87 -4.41 26.39 15.50
CA PRO A 87 -3.68 26.21 16.77
C PRO A 87 -4.54 25.74 17.95
N ARG A 88 -5.71 25.19 17.67
CA ARG A 88 -6.61 24.55 18.64
C ARG A 88 -6.93 23.10 18.26
N LYS A 89 -6.16 22.56 17.32
CA LYS A 89 -6.24 21.21 16.80
C LYS A 89 -4.82 20.71 16.52
N VAL A 90 -4.43 19.71 17.30
CA VAL A 90 -3.25 18.87 17.09
C VAL A 90 -3.17 18.26 15.67
N ASP A 91 -4.29 18.23 14.95
CA ASP A 91 -4.50 17.63 13.64
C ASP A 91 -5.53 18.50 12.91
N THR A 92 -5.06 19.36 12.00
CA THR A 92 -5.84 20.47 11.44
C THR A 92 -6.84 20.00 10.39
N ASP A 93 -6.46 19.03 9.55
CA ASP A 93 -7.30 18.46 8.50
C ASP A 93 -8.01 17.15 8.88
N GLY A 94 -7.54 16.46 9.92
CA GLY A 94 -8.20 15.32 10.53
C GLY A 94 -7.75 13.96 10.00
N ASP A 95 -6.73 13.86 9.13
CA ASP A 95 -6.36 12.61 8.46
C ASP A 95 -5.89 11.51 9.44
N GLY A 96 -5.29 11.91 10.56
CA GLY A 96 -4.79 11.06 11.62
C GLY A 96 -3.31 11.27 12.00
N LEU A 97 -2.57 12.07 11.24
CA LEU A 97 -1.27 12.63 11.64
C LEU A 97 -1.48 13.89 12.49
N THR A 98 -0.45 14.31 13.23
CA THR A 98 -0.45 15.63 13.87
C THR A 98 0.27 16.65 13.01
N ASP A 99 -0.12 17.92 13.06
CA ASP A 99 0.52 18.99 12.26
C ASP A 99 2.05 19.00 12.48
N TYR A 100 2.52 18.70 13.70
CA TYR A 100 3.93 18.45 14.02
C TYR A 100 4.54 17.25 13.26
N GLU A 101 3.88 16.07 13.26
CA GLU A 101 4.38 14.88 12.55
C GLU A 101 4.52 15.17 11.05
N GLU A 102 3.51 15.80 10.47
CA GLU A 102 3.50 16.21 9.06
C GLU A 102 4.64 17.16 8.76
N VAL A 103 4.70 18.33 9.42
CA VAL A 103 5.67 19.36 9.04
C VAL A 103 7.10 19.00 9.44
N ARG A 104 7.32 18.29 10.56
CA ARG A 104 8.67 17.98 11.08
C ARG A 104 9.19 16.61 10.69
N ILE A 105 8.33 15.61 10.49
CA ILE A 105 8.74 14.22 10.24
C ILE A 105 8.54 13.83 8.78
N PHE A 106 7.32 13.87 8.24
CA PHE A 106 7.02 13.32 6.91
C PHE A 106 7.20 14.33 5.77
N HIS A 107 6.97 15.62 6.06
CA HIS A 107 6.88 16.74 5.12
C HIS A 107 5.66 16.70 4.18
N SER A 108 4.52 16.23 4.69
CA SER A 108 3.19 16.44 4.09
C SER A 108 2.64 17.85 4.36
N ASP A 109 1.55 18.22 3.69
CA ASP A 109 0.79 19.47 3.87
C ASP A 109 -0.31 19.33 4.94
N PRO A 110 -0.14 19.89 6.16
CA PRO A 110 -1.06 19.71 7.32
C PRO A 110 -2.41 20.43 7.19
N VAL A 111 -2.77 20.84 5.97
CA VAL A 111 -4.07 21.39 5.63
C VAL A 111 -4.69 20.72 4.41
N ASP A 112 -4.13 19.61 3.91
CA ASP A 112 -4.70 18.82 2.83
C ASP A 112 -4.69 17.32 3.14
N TRP A 113 -5.84 16.81 3.62
CA TRP A 113 -6.08 15.38 3.88
C TRP A 113 -5.63 14.50 2.70
N LEU A 114 -5.71 15.02 1.47
CA LEU A 114 -5.44 14.31 0.23
C LEU A 114 -4.00 14.55 -0.29
N ASP A 115 -3.06 14.90 0.57
CA ASP A 115 -1.66 15.04 0.19
C ASP A 115 -1.06 13.70 -0.27
N ASP A 116 -0.20 13.81 -1.28
CA ASP A 116 0.25 12.73 -2.17
C ASP A 116 1.65 13.13 -2.66
N ILE A 117 2.67 12.97 -1.80
CA ILE A 117 3.95 13.67 -1.95
C ILE A 117 4.72 13.22 -3.20
N ASP A 118 4.63 11.94 -3.58
CA ASP A 118 5.28 11.39 -4.77
C ASP A 118 4.32 11.09 -5.95
N GLY A 119 3.00 11.18 -5.73
CA GLY A 119 1.98 11.16 -6.79
C GLY A 119 1.53 9.75 -7.19
N ASP A 120 1.71 8.77 -6.31
CA ASP A 120 1.53 7.35 -6.58
C ASP A 120 0.14 6.80 -6.20
N ASN A 121 -0.49 7.46 -5.22
CA ASN A 121 -1.68 7.01 -4.51
C ASN A 121 -2.80 6.54 -5.46
N TYR A 122 -3.38 5.36 -5.19
CA TYR A 122 -4.43 4.79 -6.03
C TYR A 122 -5.47 3.96 -5.27
N PHE A 123 -5.03 2.94 -4.53
CA PHE A 123 -5.88 2.25 -3.55
C PHE A 123 -5.86 2.96 -2.20
N TRP A 124 -4.71 3.54 -1.84
CA TRP A 124 -4.61 4.56 -0.81
C TRP A 124 -5.22 5.88 -1.25
N ARG A 125 -5.63 6.68 -0.26
CA ARG A 125 -6.30 7.98 -0.45
C ARG A 125 -5.36 9.18 -0.33
N ALA A 126 -4.25 8.99 0.39
CA ALA A 126 -3.29 9.98 0.85
C ALA A 126 -2.15 9.27 1.58
N ASP A 127 -1.05 9.97 1.76
CA ASP A 127 0.19 9.47 2.38
C ASP A 127 0.03 8.95 3.80
N TYR A 128 -0.98 9.39 4.57
CA TYR A 128 -1.29 8.79 5.87
C TYR A 128 -1.57 7.28 5.79
N GLU A 129 -2.28 6.81 4.74
CA GLU A 129 -2.58 5.38 4.62
C GLU A 129 -1.31 4.55 4.30
N GLU A 130 -0.35 5.13 3.57
CA GLU A 130 0.98 4.58 3.29
C GLU A 130 1.89 4.61 4.54
N ILE A 131 1.98 5.75 5.23
CA ILE A 131 2.69 5.90 6.51
C ILE A 131 2.22 4.84 7.50
N MET A 132 0.90 4.64 7.61
CA MET A 132 0.32 3.64 8.50
C MET A 132 0.61 2.20 8.03
N PHE A 133 0.62 1.94 6.73
CA PHE A 133 1.00 0.65 6.15
C PHE A 133 2.45 0.27 6.52
N TYR A 134 3.39 1.21 6.46
CA TYR A 134 4.79 0.99 6.83
C TYR A 134 5.02 0.99 8.35
N LYS A 135 4.39 1.89 9.12
CA LYS A 135 4.42 1.89 10.60
C LYS A 135 3.91 0.54 11.14
N GLN A 136 2.86 -0.05 10.55
CA GLN A 136 2.35 -1.37 10.93
C GLN A 136 3.37 -2.51 10.70
N ARG A 137 4.25 -2.37 9.70
CA ARG A 137 5.34 -3.32 9.41
C ARG A 137 6.60 -3.08 10.26
N GLY A 138 6.60 -2.08 11.13
CA GLY A 138 7.73 -1.73 11.99
C GLY A 138 8.85 -0.98 11.27
N ILE A 139 8.55 -0.39 10.11
CA ILE A 139 9.44 0.58 9.47
C ILE A 139 9.45 1.85 10.33
N ASN A 140 10.59 2.53 10.38
CA ASN A 140 10.81 3.71 11.21
C ASN A 140 10.62 4.99 10.38
N ASP A 141 10.26 6.09 11.03
CA ASP A 141 9.82 7.32 10.35
C ASP A 141 10.87 7.92 9.38
N GLU A 142 12.16 7.80 9.68
CA GLU A 142 13.25 8.26 8.78
C GLU A 142 13.32 7.44 7.49
N THR A 143 12.94 6.16 7.53
CA THR A 143 12.83 5.32 6.33
C THR A 143 11.50 5.57 5.60
N ILE A 144 10.39 5.73 6.32
CA ILE A 144 9.08 6.08 5.73
C ILE A 144 9.18 7.40 4.94
N LYS A 145 9.82 8.43 5.51
CA LYS A 145 10.12 9.70 4.85
C LYS A 145 10.90 9.56 3.53
N GLN A 146 11.66 8.48 3.36
CA GLN A 146 12.40 8.21 2.12
C GLN A 146 11.56 7.42 1.11
N TYR A 147 10.55 6.68 1.58
CA TYR A 147 9.58 5.97 0.75
C TYR A 147 8.54 6.92 0.14
N LEU A 148 8.00 7.88 0.93
CA LEU A 148 7.15 9.01 0.51
C LEU A 148 7.80 10.01 -0.49
N GLN A 149 8.92 9.64 -1.11
CA GLN A 149 9.63 10.43 -2.12
C GLN A 149 9.92 9.56 -3.37
N ASN A 150 9.41 8.33 -3.40
CA ASN A 150 9.82 7.29 -4.32
C ASN A 150 8.64 6.34 -4.62
N PRO A 151 7.91 6.59 -5.71
CA PRO A 151 6.61 5.96 -6.03
C PRO A 151 6.74 4.54 -6.61
N ASP A 152 7.73 3.77 -6.13
CA ASP A 152 8.13 2.40 -6.54
C ASP A 152 9.32 1.98 -5.63
N VAL A 153 9.06 1.62 -4.36
CA VAL A 153 10.06 1.40 -3.31
C VAL A 153 10.93 0.17 -3.54
N ASP A 154 10.35 -0.93 -4.02
CA ASP A 154 11.09 -2.16 -4.30
C ASP A 154 11.74 -2.17 -5.71
N ASN A 155 11.42 -1.18 -6.54
CA ASN A 155 11.91 -0.96 -7.91
C ASN A 155 11.48 -2.06 -8.88
N ASP A 156 10.25 -2.56 -8.73
CA ASP A 156 9.68 -3.60 -9.58
C ASP A 156 8.92 -3.09 -10.82
N GLY A 157 8.53 -1.81 -10.82
CA GLY A 157 7.78 -1.14 -11.89
C GLY A 157 6.27 -0.97 -11.64
N ILE A 158 5.76 -1.38 -10.49
CA ILE A 158 4.40 -1.15 -9.98
C ILE A 158 4.49 -0.10 -8.85
N PRO A 159 3.77 1.03 -8.94
CA PRO A 159 3.77 2.01 -7.86
C PRO A 159 3.19 1.44 -6.55
N ASP A 160 3.81 1.74 -5.42
CA ASP A 160 3.42 1.37 -4.06
C ASP A 160 1.91 1.45 -3.77
N GLY A 161 1.24 2.55 -4.10
CA GLY A 161 -0.20 2.73 -3.96
C GLY A 161 -1.07 1.81 -4.82
N LYS A 162 -0.43 0.98 -5.66
CA LYS A 162 -1.00 -0.08 -6.51
C LYS A 162 -0.37 -1.45 -6.28
N ASP A 163 0.78 -1.57 -5.63
CA ASP A 163 1.42 -2.86 -5.39
C ASP A 163 0.86 -3.55 -4.14
N MET A 164 0.75 -4.87 -4.18
CA MET A 164 0.24 -5.70 -3.10
C MET A 164 1.26 -5.94 -1.98
N ASP A 165 2.57 -5.76 -2.18
CA ASP A 165 3.55 -5.67 -1.08
C ASP A 165 4.76 -4.74 -1.38
N PRO A 166 4.56 -3.39 -1.34
CA PRO A 166 5.51 -2.35 -1.80
C PRO A 166 6.95 -2.36 -1.24
N LEU A 167 7.28 -3.30 -0.36
CA LEU A 167 8.60 -3.48 0.21
C LEU A 167 9.38 -4.65 -0.40
N ARG A 168 8.77 -5.47 -1.26
CA ARG A 168 9.34 -6.72 -1.73
C ARG A 168 8.86 -7.10 -3.11
N ASN A 169 9.83 -7.36 -3.97
CA ASN A 169 9.59 -7.76 -5.34
C ASN A 169 9.12 -9.23 -5.37
N LEU A 170 7.80 -9.44 -5.24
CA LEU A 170 7.16 -10.71 -4.96
C LEU A 170 7.36 -11.76 -6.07
N LYS A 171 8.27 -12.70 -5.81
CA LYS A 171 8.57 -13.79 -6.75
C LYS A 171 8.44 -15.13 -6.07
N VAL A 172 7.70 -16.06 -6.69
CA VAL A 172 7.59 -17.45 -6.19
C VAL A 172 8.16 -18.45 -7.18
N GLU A 173 8.95 -19.39 -6.67
CA GLU A 173 9.35 -20.58 -7.41
C GLU A 173 8.46 -21.77 -7.03
N ILE A 174 7.75 -22.33 -8.01
CA ILE A 174 7.03 -23.59 -7.88
C ILE A 174 7.91 -24.71 -8.41
N LYS A 175 8.17 -25.71 -7.55
CA LYS A 175 8.93 -26.92 -7.87
C LYS A 175 8.07 -28.17 -7.72
N ILE A 176 7.76 -28.84 -8.84
CA ILE A 176 7.14 -30.17 -8.82
C ILE A 176 8.25 -31.22 -8.68
N TYR A 177 8.16 -32.04 -7.63
CA TYR A 177 9.13 -33.07 -7.27
C TYR A 177 8.72 -34.49 -7.67
N SER A 178 7.42 -34.75 -7.71
CA SER A 178 6.88 -36.06 -8.05
C SER A 178 5.47 -35.88 -8.56
N LEU A 179 5.17 -36.60 -9.63
CA LEU A 179 3.81 -36.79 -10.13
C LEU A 179 3.60 -38.28 -10.34
N TYR A 180 2.49 -38.78 -9.83
CA TYR A 180 2.04 -40.14 -10.02
C TYR A 180 0.62 -40.11 -10.57
N VAL A 181 0.39 -40.80 -11.68
CA VAL A 181 -0.87 -40.81 -12.42
C VAL A 181 -1.28 -42.25 -12.67
N THR A 182 -2.56 -42.57 -12.48
CA THR A 182 -3.12 -43.88 -12.84
C THR A 182 -4.00 -43.77 -14.07
N SER A 183 -3.63 -44.49 -15.12
CA SER A 183 -4.44 -44.67 -16.33
C SER A 183 -5.06 -46.07 -16.35
N ASN A 184 -6.24 -46.17 -16.95
CA ASN A 184 -6.90 -47.42 -17.34
C ASN A 184 -6.20 -48.15 -18.51
N LYS A 185 -5.23 -47.50 -19.19
CA LYS A 185 -4.47 -48.01 -20.36
C LYS A 185 -5.39 -48.53 -21.48
N ASP A 186 -5.95 -47.61 -22.25
CA ASP A 186 -6.81 -47.92 -23.40
C ASP A 186 -6.13 -47.90 -24.78
N ASP A 187 -4.93 -47.31 -24.93
CA ASP A 187 -4.16 -47.30 -26.18
C ASP A 187 -2.93 -48.24 -26.21
N GLU A 188 -2.47 -48.59 -27.41
CA GLU A 188 -1.35 -49.55 -27.63
C GLU A 188 0.04 -48.94 -27.37
N ASP A 189 0.19 -47.62 -27.50
CA ASP A 189 1.41 -46.88 -27.12
C ASP A 189 1.26 -46.36 -25.68
N ASP A 190 1.95 -47.04 -24.75
CA ASP A 190 1.73 -47.00 -23.30
C ASP A 190 2.25 -45.71 -22.58
N LEU A 191 2.39 -44.61 -23.33
CA LEU A 191 2.91 -43.30 -22.93
C LEU A 191 1.82 -42.24 -23.10
N LEU A 192 1.38 -41.60 -22.02
CA LEU A 192 0.50 -40.44 -22.13
C LEU A 192 1.33 -39.23 -22.57
N GLU A 193 1.01 -38.59 -23.69
CA GLU A 193 1.49 -37.23 -23.94
C GLU A 193 0.69 -36.28 -23.04
N THR A 194 1.35 -35.57 -22.13
CA THR A 194 0.67 -34.68 -21.17
C THR A 194 1.20 -33.26 -21.23
N SER A 195 0.33 -32.27 -20.96
CA SER A 195 0.75 -30.90 -20.67
C SER A 195 0.43 -30.51 -19.24
N ILE A 196 1.45 -30.06 -18.50
CA ILE A 196 1.32 -29.53 -17.14
C ILE A 196 1.26 -28.01 -17.23
N ASN A 197 0.11 -27.46 -16.88
CA ASN A 197 -0.16 -26.03 -16.82
C ASN A 197 -0.14 -25.58 -15.36
N ILE A 198 0.69 -24.59 -15.05
CA ILE A 198 0.77 -23.96 -13.72
C ILE A 198 0.45 -22.48 -13.92
N SER A 199 -0.46 -21.93 -13.12
CA SER A 199 -0.85 -20.52 -13.21
C SER A 199 -1.04 -19.87 -11.85
N ILE A 200 -0.65 -18.61 -11.73
CA ILE A 200 -0.90 -17.75 -10.56
C ILE A 200 -1.50 -16.44 -11.08
N GLY A 201 -2.71 -16.09 -10.61
CA GLY A 201 -3.43 -14.93 -11.14
C GLY A 201 -3.64 -15.06 -12.66
N GLU A 202 -3.10 -14.11 -13.43
CA GLU A 202 -3.14 -14.14 -14.91
C GLU A 202 -1.88 -14.76 -15.56
N GLU A 203 -0.75 -14.92 -14.84
CA GLU A 203 0.45 -15.57 -15.39
C GLU A 203 0.30 -17.10 -15.41
N TRP A 204 0.68 -17.75 -16.51
CA TRP A 204 0.64 -19.21 -16.65
C TRP A 204 1.83 -19.75 -17.47
N LYS A 205 2.21 -21.00 -17.21
CA LYS A 205 3.33 -21.70 -17.86
C LYS A 205 2.95 -23.14 -18.15
N GLU A 206 3.24 -23.59 -19.36
CA GLU A 206 2.92 -24.93 -19.86
C GLU A 206 4.21 -25.76 -20.07
N PHE A 207 4.15 -27.02 -19.68
CA PHE A 207 5.24 -27.99 -19.82
C PHE A 207 4.71 -29.27 -20.45
N GLU A 208 5.03 -29.51 -21.72
CA GLU A 208 4.71 -30.75 -22.43
C GLU A 208 5.74 -31.84 -22.08
N MET A 209 5.27 -33.01 -21.65
CA MET A 209 6.12 -34.19 -21.46
C MET A 209 5.31 -35.50 -21.48
N PRO A 210 5.92 -36.61 -21.97
CA PRO A 210 5.34 -37.92 -21.83
C PRO A 210 5.47 -38.43 -20.38
N ILE A 211 4.43 -39.11 -19.87
CA ILE A 211 4.42 -39.73 -18.53
C ILE A 211 3.97 -41.18 -18.65
N ILE A 212 4.66 -42.12 -17.98
CA ILE A 212 4.26 -43.53 -17.94
C ILE A 212 3.30 -43.79 -16.76
N PRO A 213 2.03 -44.19 -17.00
CA PRO A 213 1.07 -44.44 -15.94
C PRO A 213 1.48 -45.59 -15.01
N MET A 214 1.12 -45.46 -13.73
CA MET A 214 1.47 -46.39 -12.63
C MET A 214 2.97 -46.50 -12.31
N GLN A 215 3.85 -45.74 -12.97
CA GLN A 215 5.25 -45.59 -12.56
C GLN A 215 5.40 -44.29 -11.77
N ASN A 216 6.08 -44.33 -10.62
CA ASN A 216 6.41 -43.11 -9.88
C ASN A 216 7.48 -42.34 -10.66
N GLU A 217 7.11 -41.22 -11.27
CA GLU A 217 8.05 -40.32 -11.92
C GLU A 217 8.44 -39.16 -10.98
N THR A 218 9.76 -39.04 -10.77
CA THR A 218 10.35 -37.87 -10.11
C THR A 218 10.52 -36.79 -11.16
N LEU A 219 9.48 -35.96 -11.33
CA LEU A 219 9.60 -34.75 -12.12
C LEU A 219 10.53 -33.75 -11.40
N ASN A 220 11.22 -32.93 -12.19
CA ASN A 220 12.02 -31.81 -11.68
C ASN A 220 11.71 -30.57 -12.53
N ILE A 221 10.44 -30.16 -12.46
CA ILE A 221 9.93 -28.96 -13.13
C ILE A 221 10.03 -27.82 -12.13
N SER A 222 10.63 -26.72 -12.57
CA SER A 222 10.69 -25.48 -11.80
C SER A 222 10.30 -24.30 -12.68
N CYS A 223 9.34 -23.51 -12.21
CA CYS A 223 9.01 -22.20 -12.76
C CYS A 223 9.06 -21.16 -11.65
N THR A 224 9.62 -20.00 -11.95
CA THR A 224 9.42 -18.78 -11.14
C THR A 224 8.27 -17.99 -11.75
N PHE A 225 7.29 -17.60 -10.95
CA PHE A 225 6.27 -16.63 -11.30
C PHE A 225 6.65 -15.28 -10.72
N ASP A 226 6.36 -14.24 -11.50
CA ASP A 226 6.44 -12.86 -11.07
C ASP A 226 5.03 -12.47 -10.61
N ILE A 227 4.83 -12.29 -9.31
CA ILE A 227 3.49 -12.11 -8.71
C ILE A 227 3.31 -10.69 -8.14
N ASN A 228 4.08 -9.77 -8.72
CA ASN A 228 4.00 -8.32 -8.58
C ASN A 228 2.74 -7.86 -9.32
N ASP A 229 1.61 -7.91 -8.61
CA ASP A 229 0.29 -7.65 -9.19
C ASP A 229 -0.31 -6.36 -8.64
N THR A 230 -1.06 -5.70 -9.50
CA THR A 230 -1.77 -4.48 -9.16
C THR A 230 -2.97 -4.81 -8.27
N GLY A 231 -2.93 -4.40 -7.01
CA GLY A 231 -3.98 -4.65 -6.05
C GLY A 231 -3.86 -3.79 -4.79
N MET A 232 -4.77 -4.01 -3.84
CA MET A 232 -4.77 -3.23 -2.60
C MET A 232 -3.50 -3.57 -1.77
N PRO A 233 -2.69 -2.57 -1.38
CA PRO A 233 -1.46 -2.82 -0.64
C PRO A 233 -1.66 -3.64 0.64
N GLY A 234 -0.84 -4.67 0.79
CA GLY A 234 -0.88 -5.62 1.90
C GLY A 234 -1.81 -6.81 1.72
N ASN A 235 -2.51 -6.91 0.59
CA ASN A 235 -3.41 -8.03 0.26
C ASN A 235 -2.75 -9.07 -0.68
N ALA A 236 -1.51 -9.49 -0.41
CA ALA A 236 -0.73 -10.42 -1.25
C ALA A 236 -1.29 -11.87 -1.28
N THR A 237 -2.48 -12.04 -1.87
CA THR A 237 -3.21 -13.31 -1.99
C THR A 237 -3.56 -13.64 -3.44
N PHE A 238 -3.09 -14.77 -3.95
CA PHE A 238 -3.27 -15.15 -5.36
C PHE A 238 -3.85 -16.55 -5.54
N PRO A 239 -4.76 -16.79 -6.52
CA PRO A 239 -5.19 -18.13 -6.85
C PRO A 239 -4.09 -18.87 -7.61
N LEU A 240 -3.55 -19.93 -7.02
CA LEU A 240 -2.72 -20.93 -7.71
C LEU A 240 -3.60 -22.02 -8.29
N MET A 241 -3.40 -22.34 -9.57
CA MET A 241 -3.90 -23.57 -10.17
C MET A 241 -2.74 -24.39 -10.77
N ILE A 242 -2.80 -25.70 -10.56
CA ILE A 242 -1.99 -26.69 -11.27
C ILE A 242 -2.98 -27.61 -11.99
N VAL A 243 -2.90 -27.62 -13.32
CA VAL A 243 -3.78 -28.37 -14.22
C VAL A 243 -2.91 -29.30 -15.06
N ILE A 244 -3.26 -30.57 -15.10
CA ILE A 244 -2.59 -31.58 -15.92
C ILE A 244 -3.59 -32.02 -16.97
N LYS A 245 -3.19 -31.94 -18.23
CA LYS A 245 -4.01 -32.30 -19.39
C LYS A 245 -3.38 -33.50 -20.08
N ASP A 246 -4.21 -34.41 -20.51
CA ASP A 246 -3.89 -35.32 -21.60
C ASP A 246 -3.92 -34.53 -22.92
N ILE A 247 -2.96 -34.75 -23.82
CA ILE A 247 -2.88 -34.11 -25.15
C ILE A 247 -2.87 -35.13 -26.30
N ASP A 248 -3.08 -36.42 -26.04
CA ASP A 248 -3.18 -37.45 -27.08
C ASP A 248 -4.35 -37.13 -28.04
N GLU A 249 -4.05 -36.71 -29.29
CA GLU A 249 -5.07 -36.37 -30.31
C GLU A 249 -5.74 -37.63 -30.93
N GLY A 250 -6.30 -38.49 -30.07
CA GLY A 250 -7.10 -39.67 -30.41
C GLY A 250 -8.60 -39.39 -30.35
N LEU A 251 -9.24 -39.12 -31.50
CA LEU A 251 -10.70 -38.93 -31.62
C LEU A 251 -11.52 -40.24 -31.48
N GLU A 252 -11.41 -40.91 -30.33
CA GLU A 252 -12.42 -41.88 -29.88
C GLU A 252 -13.40 -41.14 -28.95
N ALA A 253 -14.68 -41.09 -29.32
CA ALA A 253 -15.72 -40.50 -28.47
C ALA A 253 -16.00 -41.42 -27.26
N LYS A 254 -15.15 -41.32 -26.23
CA LYS A 254 -15.24 -42.12 -25.00
C LYS A 254 -16.63 -41.96 -24.37
N LEU A 255 -17.27 -43.09 -24.04
CA LEU A 255 -18.66 -43.14 -23.60
C LEU A 255 -18.87 -42.30 -22.33
N LEU A 256 -19.94 -41.50 -22.29
CA LEU A 256 -20.31 -40.74 -21.10
C LEU A 256 -20.76 -41.67 -19.97
N ASP A 257 -20.36 -41.35 -18.73
CA ASP A 257 -20.82 -42.03 -17.52
C ASP A 257 -22.24 -41.56 -17.11
N LYS A 258 -22.78 -42.12 -16.03
CA LYS A 258 -24.09 -41.75 -15.47
C LYS A 258 -24.19 -40.29 -15.02
N ASP A 259 -23.07 -39.60 -14.80
CA ASP A 259 -23.03 -38.18 -14.45
C ASP A 259 -23.03 -37.23 -15.67
N GLY A 260 -22.74 -37.75 -16.88
CA GLY A 260 -22.68 -36.99 -18.13
C GLY A 260 -21.28 -36.58 -18.60
N PHE A 261 -20.21 -37.05 -17.97
CA PHE A 261 -18.81 -36.80 -18.39
C PHE A 261 -18.15 -38.05 -19.03
N PRO A 262 -17.16 -37.89 -19.93
CA PRO A 262 -16.43 -39.01 -20.53
C PRO A 262 -15.59 -39.78 -19.49
N PHE A 263 -15.35 -41.07 -19.78
CA PHE A 263 -15.00 -42.07 -18.77
C PHE A 263 -13.56 -41.98 -18.22
N PHE A 264 -12.60 -41.60 -19.07
CA PHE A 264 -11.21 -41.23 -18.75
C PHE A 264 -10.89 -40.09 -19.75
N ASP A 265 -10.19 -39.00 -19.41
CA ASP A 265 -8.78 -38.89 -19.02
C ASP A 265 -8.56 -37.50 -18.34
N PHE A 266 -7.53 -37.19 -17.54
CA PHE A 266 -6.91 -37.88 -16.39
C PHE A 266 -6.72 -36.85 -15.24
N ILE A 267 -6.26 -37.29 -14.06
CA ILE A 267 -6.17 -36.53 -12.78
C ILE A 267 -7.37 -35.61 -12.51
N ARG A 268 -8.45 -36.20 -11.97
CA ARG A 268 -9.44 -35.42 -11.20
C ARG A 268 -8.96 -35.24 -9.76
N VAL A 269 -9.04 -34.01 -9.28
CA VAL A 269 -9.29 -33.74 -7.86
C VAL A 269 -10.72 -33.19 -7.78
N PHE A 270 -10.90 -31.86 -7.93
CA PHE A 270 -12.20 -31.18 -7.87
C PHE A 270 -12.92 -31.33 -6.51
N GLU A 271 -13.94 -30.50 -6.30
CA GLU A 271 -15.12 -30.90 -5.51
C GLU A 271 -16.37 -30.63 -6.36
N GLY A 272 -16.76 -31.61 -7.18
CA GLY A 272 -17.83 -31.47 -8.18
C GLY A 272 -17.36 -30.79 -9.48
N ASN A 273 -18.08 -29.77 -9.94
CA ASN A 273 -17.76 -29.05 -11.18
C ASN A 273 -16.72 -27.91 -11.00
N MET A 274 -16.11 -27.77 -9.83
CA MET A 274 -15.13 -26.70 -9.52
C MET A 274 -13.71 -27.24 -9.53
N TYR A 275 -12.79 -26.50 -10.17
CA TYR A 275 -11.43 -26.93 -10.50
C TYR A 275 -10.67 -27.66 -9.40
N VAL A 276 -10.07 -28.79 -9.79
CA VAL A 276 -8.61 -28.93 -9.65
C VAL A 276 -8.12 -28.98 -8.21
N PHE A 277 -7.00 -28.30 -8.02
CA PHE A 277 -6.57 -27.69 -6.78
C PHE A 277 -6.49 -26.19 -7.05
N ALA A 278 -7.32 -25.43 -6.34
CA ALA A 278 -7.26 -23.97 -6.28
C ALA A 278 -7.04 -23.60 -4.80
N GLU A 279 -5.82 -23.25 -4.45
CA GLU A 279 -5.54 -22.58 -3.17
C GLU A 279 -5.23 -21.11 -3.45
N ASN A 280 -5.77 -20.26 -2.59
CA ASN A 280 -5.33 -18.89 -2.45
C ASN A 280 -3.97 -18.94 -1.72
N ILE A 281 -2.87 -18.74 -2.44
CA ILE A 281 -1.54 -18.56 -1.84
C ILE A 281 -1.57 -17.27 -1.03
N ASP A 282 -1.40 -17.38 0.29
CA ASP A 282 -0.92 -16.31 1.16
C ASP A 282 0.60 -16.44 1.26
N MET A 283 1.33 -15.45 0.72
CA MET A 283 2.80 -15.48 0.66
C MET A 283 3.47 -15.71 2.02
N GLN A 284 2.84 -15.29 3.12
CA GLN A 284 3.38 -15.43 4.47
C GLN A 284 3.17 -16.84 5.06
N LYS A 285 2.32 -17.67 4.46
CA LYS A 285 1.87 -18.97 5.02
C LYS A 285 2.07 -20.17 4.08
N ASP A 286 2.15 -19.92 2.77
CA ASP A 286 2.07 -20.95 1.74
C ASP A 286 3.39 -21.26 1.02
N CYS A 287 4.47 -20.59 1.40
CA CYS A 287 5.85 -20.95 1.03
C CYS A 287 6.34 -22.24 1.74
N LYS A 288 5.75 -23.38 1.37
CA LYS A 288 5.99 -24.71 1.96
C LYS A 288 5.87 -25.83 0.92
N LYS A 289 6.16 -27.06 1.37
CA LYS A 289 5.99 -28.28 0.59
C LYS A 289 4.59 -28.87 0.78
N TYR A 290 3.95 -29.20 -0.34
CA TYR A 290 2.63 -29.78 -0.45
C TYR A 290 2.70 -31.24 -0.89
N HIS A 291 1.74 -32.04 -0.42
CA HIS A 291 1.54 -33.43 -0.81
C HIS A 291 0.04 -33.68 -0.92
N MET A 292 -0.42 -33.93 -2.14
CA MET A 292 -1.85 -34.04 -2.44
C MET A 292 -2.14 -35.34 -3.18
N LYS A 293 -3.30 -35.93 -2.89
CA LYS A 293 -3.71 -37.23 -3.42
C LYS A 293 -5.18 -37.18 -3.84
N GLY A 294 -5.44 -37.41 -5.12
CA GLY A 294 -6.77 -37.57 -5.69
C GLY A 294 -7.14 -39.05 -5.83
N VAL A 295 -8.22 -39.31 -6.57
CA VAL A 295 -8.62 -40.68 -6.93
C VAL A 295 -7.65 -41.27 -7.96
N ASP A 296 -7.24 -40.46 -8.94
CA ASP A 296 -6.51 -40.91 -10.13
C ASP A 296 -5.01 -40.52 -10.12
N GLY A 297 -4.50 -40.01 -9.00
CA GLY A 297 -3.11 -39.56 -8.92
C GLY A 297 -2.68 -38.93 -7.60
N GLU A 298 -1.40 -38.57 -7.54
CA GLU A 298 -0.73 -37.97 -6.39
C GLU A 298 0.35 -37.00 -6.88
N ILE A 299 0.39 -35.79 -6.32
CA ILE A 299 1.36 -34.74 -6.67
C ILE A 299 2.08 -34.24 -5.41
N ILE A 300 3.39 -34.04 -5.56
CA ILE A 300 4.26 -33.44 -4.54
C ILE A 300 4.96 -32.26 -5.17
N PHE A 301 4.67 -31.06 -4.67
CA PHE A 301 5.27 -29.80 -5.12
C PHE A 301 5.65 -28.92 -3.93
N GLU A 302 6.41 -27.87 -4.17
CA GLU A 302 6.83 -26.91 -3.16
C GLU A 302 6.76 -25.49 -3.75
N ILE A 303 6.22 -24.57 -2.98
CA ILE A 303 6.21 -23.13 -3.27
C ILE A 303 7.34 -22.51 -2.44
N LYS A 304 8.17 -21.68 -3.06
CA LYS A 304 9.28 -20.97 -2.41
C LYS A 304 9.15 -19.49 -2.64
N ASP A 305 9.25 -18.73 -1.55
CA ASP A 305 9.56 -17.31 -1.63
C ASP A 305 10.95 -17.15 -2.25
N THR A 306 11.02 -16.43 -3.36
CA THR A 306 12.22 -16.02 -4.08
C THR A 306 12.25 -14.50 -4.30
N SER A 307 11.43 -13.77 -3.55
CA SER A 307 11.34 -12.31 -3.58
C SER A 307 12.67 -11.69 -3.13
N SER A 308 12.95 -10.49 -3.62
CA SER A 308 14.18 -9.72 -3.32
C SER A 308 13.89 -8.41 -2.62
#